data_AF-W6JZX4-F1
#
_entry.id   AF-W6JZX4-F1
#
_cell.length_a   1.000
_cell.length_b   1.000
_cell.length_c   1.000
_cell.angle_alpha   90.00
_cell.angle_beta   90.00
_cell.angle_gamma   90.00
#
_symmetry.space_group_name_H-M   'P 1'
#
loop_
_entity.id
_entity.type
_entity.pdbx_description
1 polymer ?
#
loop_
_entity_poly.entity_id
_entity_poly.type
_entity_poly.pdbx_seq_one_letter_code
_entity_poly.pdbx_strand_id
1 'polypeptide(L)'
;MAEKQGQVWRLQVGPRVHEVISREATVTKREVLWLVDGELVATKTTSEEKVVLTPEEEEGAHLGAIRVIHTAFNAPRRAIWFEGQGASAQALTGLGGVDMEPEAGSPVAVREERMARRPGLYAARHVAGGVMKVVGPVIVAWLIARSAGLLPGLDLNLPRIPLPDIDLPDFPWPDINLPSIPWPDWNAPGWLVWIVGHAKYVVPILIGIAVARSEIRRRQTTAQRREKLRSRDLDQESKERDTP
;
A
#
# COMPACT_ATOMS: atom_id res chain seq x y z
N MET A 1 -17.20 -28.93 17.47
CA MET A 1 -16.70 -27.57 17.17
C MET A 1 -15.63 -27.72 16.12
N ALA A 2 -15.81 -27.18 14.91
CA ALA A 2 -14.80 -27.28 13.87
C ALA A 2 -13.56 -26.52 14.33
N GLU A 3 -12.43 -27.23 14.45
CA GLU A 3 -11.13 -26.64 14.67
C GLU A 3 -10.91 -25.63 13.53
N LYS A 4 -10.98 -24.33 13.84
CA LYS A 4 -10.73 -23.28 12.86
C LYS A 4 -9.25 -23.38 12.51
N GLN A 5 -8.96 -24.07 11.41
CA GLN A 5 -7.64 -24.07 10.80
C GLN A 5 -7.22 -22.60 10.60
N GLY A 6 -6.06 -22.24 11.15
CA GLY A 6 -5.53 -20.88 11.07
C GLY A 6 -5.31 -20.47 9.62
N GLN A 7 -5.13 -19.17 9.37
CA GLN A 7 -4.74 -18.71 8.05
C GLN A 7 -3.26 -19.03 7.80
N VAL A 8 -2.97 -19.70 6.69
CA VAL A 8 -1.61 -20.01 6.25
C VAL A 8 -1.17 -19.10 5.10
N TRP A 9 0.09 -18.68 5.11
CA TRP A 9 0.77 -18.06 3.96
C TRP A 9 2.06 -18.79 3.66
N ARG A 10 2.43 -18.88 2.38
CA ARG A 10 3.65 -19.54 1.92
C ARG A 10 4.46 -18.65 0.98
N LEU A 11 5.78 -18.82 1.00
CA LEU A 11 6.70 -18.19 0.06
C LEU A 11 7.94 -19.08 -0.13
N GLN A 12 8.26 -19.42 -1.37
CA GLN A 12 9.53 -20.05 -1.72
C GLN A 12 10.63 -18.99 -1.80
N VAL A 13 11.77 -19.24 -1.15
CA VAL A 13 12.98 -18.42 -1.23
C VAL A 13 14.18 -19.36 -1.36
N GLY A 14 14.75 -19.47 -2.56
CA GLY A 14 15.81 -20.43 -2.82
C GLY A 14 15.29 -21.86 -2.63
N PRO A 15 16.05 -22.73 -1.95
CA PRO A 15 15.59 -24.08 -1.63
C PRO A 15 14.59 -24.13 -0.47
N ARG A 16 14.36 -23.00 0.24
CA ARG A 16 13.59 -22.97 1.49
C ARG A 16 12.16 -22.50 1.30
N VAL A 17 11.23 -23.18 1.96
CA VAL A 17 9.82 -22.82 2.03
C VAL A 17 9.57 -22.07 3.33
N HIS A 18 9.25 -20.79 3.25
CA HIS A 18 8.75 -20.03 4.39
C HIS A 18 7.24 -20.23 4.51
N GLU A 19 6.79 -20.69 5.67
CA GLU A 19 5.37 -20.83 6.00
C GLU A 19 5.03 -19.97 7.23
N VAL A 20 3.92 -19.25 7.16
CA VAL A 20 3.42 -18.43 8.26
C VAL A 20 2.00 -18.86 8.57
N ILE A 21 1.74 -19.19 9.83
CA ILE A 21 0.42 -19.61 10.30
C ILE A 21 -0.09 -18.59 11.31
N SER A 22 -1.29 -18.06 11.10
CA SER A 22 -1.98 -17.24 12.10
C SER A 22 -3.25 -17.92 12.54
N ARG A 23 -3.28 -18.32 13.82
CA ARG A 23 -4.42 -18.99 14.44
C ARG A 23 -4.96 -18.22 15.63
N GLU A 24 -6.23 -18.43 15.92
CA GLU A 24 -6.88 -17.86 17.11
C GLU A 24 -6.32 -18.55 18.36
N ALA A 25 -5.77 -17.76 19.30
CA ALA A 25 -5.28 -18.29 20.58
C ALA A 25 -6.31 -18.04 21.68
N THR A 26 -6.90 -16.84 21.68
CA THR A 26 -8.06 -16.46 22.49
C THR A 26 -8.97 -15.53 21.67
N VAL A 27 -10.09 -15.10 22.24
CA VAL A 27 -11.00 -14.14 21.58
C VAL A 27 -10.29 -12.83 21.21
N THR A 28 -9.30 -12.40 22.00
CA THR A 28 -8.58 -11.13 21.81
C THR A 28 -7.15 -11.30 21.30
N LYS A 29 -6.58 -12.50 21.41
CA LYS A 29 -5.20 -12.79 21.02
C LYS A 29 -5.14 -13.85 19.93
N ARG A 30 -4.10 -13.74 19.12
CA ARG A 30 -3.76 -14.71 18.08
C ARG A 30 -2.35 -15.20 18.33
N GLU A 31 -2.09 -16.40 17.86
CA GLU A 31 -0.75 -16.92 17.76
C GLU A 31 -0.31 -16.86 16.30
N VAL A 32 0.91 -16.40 16.08
CA VAL A 32 1.52 -16.35 14.77
C VAL A 32 2.80 -17.16 14.81
N LEU A 33 2.88 -18.19 13.98
CA LEU A 33 4.02 -19.07 13.83
C LEU A 33 4.70 -18.79 12.50
N TRP A 34 6.03 -18.80 12.51
CA TRP A 34 6.85 -18.79 11.31
C TRP A 34 7.68 -20.07 11.28
N LEU A 35 7.46 -20.86 10.23
CA LEU A 35 8.20 -22.08 9.94
C LEU A 35 9.04 -21.90 8.68
N VAL A 36 10.18 -22.57 8.64
CA VAL A 36 11.01 -22.71 7.44
C VAL A 36 11.25 -24.20 7.23
N ASP A 37 10.85 -24.72 6.08
CA ASP A 37 10.93 -26.15 5.74
C ASP A 37 10.24 -27.07 6.77
N GLY A 38 9.23 -26.54 7.46
CA GLY A 38 8.48 -27.25 8.51
C GLY A 38 9.07 -27.12 9.92
N GLU A 39 10.25 -26.52 10.08
CA GLU A 39 10.87 -26.25 11.38
C GLU A 39 10.42 -24.89 11.93
N LEU A 40 10.09 -24.82 13.22
CA LEU A 40 9.65 -23.57 13.86
C LEU A 40 10.85 -22.64 14.04
N VAL A 41 10.78 -21.45 13.43
CA VAL A 41 11.83 -20.42 13.50
C VAL A 41 11.50 -19.34 14.52
N ALA A 42 10.21 -19.00 14.63
CA ALA A 42 9.73 -18.01 15.59
C ALA A 42 8.24 -18.19 15.88
N THR A 43 7.83 -17.92 17.13
CA THR A 43 6.42 -17.82 17.50
C THR A 43 6.12 -16.56 18.29
N LYS A 44 4.93 -15.99 18.11
CA LYS A 44 4.46 -14.85 18.91
C LYS A 44 2.96 -14.88 19.13
N THR A 45 2.56 -14.80 20.39
CA THR A 45 1.18 -14.53 20.78
C THR A 45 0.97 -13.02 20.96
N THR A 46 -0.02 -12.44 20.28
CA THR A 46 -0.22 -10.99 20.26
C THR A 46 -1.69 -10.59 20.05
N SER A 47 -2.03 -9.35 20.43
CA SER A 47 -3.25 -8.65 20.02
C SER A 47 -2.98 -7.53 19.01
N GLU A 48 -1.70 -7.19 18.75
CA GLU A 48 -1.28 -6.07 17.91
C GLU A 48 -1.62 -6.30 16.44
N GLU A 49 -2.25 -5.32 15.77
CA GLU A 49 -2.60 -5.40 14.35
C GLU A 49 -1.41 -5.70 13.42
N LYS A 50 -0.19 -5.36 13.85
CA LYS A 50 1.03 -5.53 13.08
C LYS A 50 2.03 -6.23 13.98
N VAL A 51 2.44 -7.42 13.59
CA VAL A 51 3.44 -8.21 14.31
C VAL A 51 4.64 -8.45 13.42
N VAL A 52 5.83 -8.34 14.01
CA VAL A 52 7.09 -8.71 13.37
C VAL A 52 7.63 -9.94 14.10
N LEU A 53 8.06 -10.92 13.32
CA LEU A 53 8.74 -12.13 13.75
C LEU A 53 10.16 -12.09 13.20
N THR A 54 11.11 -12.34 14.07
CA THR A 54 12.53 -12.56 13.76
C THR A 54 12.92 -13.92 14.30
N PRO A 55 13.95 -14.58 13.72
CA PRO A 55 14.45 -15.84 14.24
C PRO A 55 14.78 -15.71 15.73
N GLU A 56 14.39 -16.72 16.52
CA GLU A 56 14.70 -16.74 17.95
C GLU A 56 16.19 -16.99 18.19
N GLU A 57 16.81 -17.78 17.33
CA GLU A 57 18.25 -18.08 17.34
C GLU A 57 19.02 -17.11 16.42
N GLU A 58 20.17 -16.61 16.89
CA GLU A 58 21.02 -15.68 16.13
C GLU A 58 21.52 -16.29 14.81
N GLU A 59 21.78 -17.59 14.80
CA GLU A 59 22.19 -18.37 13.64
C GLU A 59 21.14 -18.33 12.52
N GLY A 60 19.87 -18.09 12.86
CA GLY A 60 18.77 -17.96 11.92
C GLY A 60 18.68 -16.58 11.26
N ALA A 61 19.49 -15.59 11.63
CA ALA A 61 19.35 -14.20 11.16
C ALA A 61 19.38 -14.05 9.61
N HIS A 62 20.01 -14.98 8.89
CA HIS A 62 20.01 -15.04 7.41
C HIS A 62 18.64 -15.36 6.82
N LEU A 63 17.72 -15.96 7.58
CA LEU A 63 16.34 -16.25 7.18
C LEU A 63 15.50 -14.99 6.99
N GLY A 64 15.97 -13.85 7.50
CA GLY A 64 15.33 -12.55 7.37
C GLY A 64 14.28 -12.30 8.45
N ALA A 65 13.16 -11.67 8.08
CA ALA A 65 12.09 -11.36 9.01
C ALA A 65 10.71 -11.45 8.34
N ILE A 66 9.69 -11.73 9.15
CA ILE A 66 8.29 -11.76 8.73
C ILE A 66 7.52 -10.64 9.39
N ARG A 67 6.73 -9.90 8.60
CA ARG A 67 5.68 -9.03 9.12
C ARG A 67 4.32 -9.59 8.79
N VAL A 68 3.47 -9.77 9.80
CA VAL A 68 2.07 -10.15 9.63
C VAL A 68 1.16 -8.99 10.01
N ILE A 69 0.14 -8.77 9.18
CA ILE A 69 -0.84 -7.70 9.32
C ILE A 69 -2.22 -8.31 9.50
N HIS A 70 -2.94 -7.80 10.50
CA HIS A 70 -4.31 -8.12 10.84
C HIS A 70 -5.17 -6.86 10.77
N THR A 71 -6.48 -7.03 10.84
CA THR A 71 -7.42 -5.92 11.08
C THR A 71 -7.49 -5.58 12.56
N ALA A 72 -8.06 -4.41 12.89
CA ALA A 72 -8.46 -4.05 14.25
C ALA A 72 -9.35 -5.10 14.94
N PHE A 73 -10.08 -5.90 14.16
CA PHE A 73 -10.94 -6.99 14.65
C PHE A 73 -10.29 -8.37 14.48
N ASN A 74 -8.96 -8.45 14.60
CA ASN A 74 -8.17 -9.67 14.58
C ASN A 74 -8.19 -10.53 13.30
N ALA A 75 -8.97 -10.16 12.28
CA ALA A 75 -8.98 -10.91 11.03
C ALA A 75 -7.60 -10.84 10.31
N PRO A 76 -7.03 -11.96 9.88
CA PRO A 76 -5.76 -12.00 9.15
C PRO A 76 -5.88 -11.26 7.81
N ARG A 77 -4.82 -10.56 7.42
CA ARG A 77 -4.81 -9.82 6.14
C ARG A 77 -3.65 -10.19 5.23
N ARG A 78 -2.42 -10.19 5.74
CA ARG A 78 -1.22 -10.33 4.90
C ARG A 78 -0.01 -10.77 5.71
N ALA A 79 0.85 -11.59 5.12
CA ALA A 79 2.20 -11.84 5.58
C ALA A 79 3.22 -11.34 4.53
N ILE A 80 4.34 -10.79 4.99
CA ILE A 80 5.37 -10.16 4.15
C ILE A 80 6.73 -10.63 4.65
N TRP A 81 7.57 -11.13 3.74
CA TRP A 81 8.94 -11.53 4.02
C TRP A 81 9.94 -10.44 3.65
N PHE A 82 11.00 -10.30 4.45
CA PHE A 82 12.06 -9.31 4.28
C PHE A 82 13.43 -10.02 4.28
N GLU A 83 14.28 -9.68 3.31
CA GLU A 83 15.57 -10.34 3.08
C GLU A 83 16.72 -9.66 3.86
N GLY A 84 17.64 -10.48 4.36
CA GLY A 84 18.98 -10.04 4.80
C GLY A 84 19.09 -9.42 6.20
N GLN A 85 20.30 -8.93 6.53
CA GLN A 85 20.64 -8.42 7.87
C GLN A 85 19.82 -7.20 8.33
N GLY A 86 19.23 -6.45 7.40
CA GLY A 86 18.35 -5.32 7.70
C GLY A 86 16.86 -5.68 7.81
N ALA A 87 16.51 -6.96 7.69
CA ALA A 87 15.12 -7.42 7.55
C ALA A 87 14.24 -7.01 8.74
N SER A 88 14.75 -7.09 9.97
CA SER A 88 13.97 -6.71 11.17
C SER A 88 13.56 -5.23 11.14
N ALA A 89 14.50 -4.32 10.85
CA ALA A 89 14.22 -2.89 10.73
C ALA A 89 13.25 -2.58 9.56
N GLN A 90 13.43 -3.24 8.43
CA GLN A 90 12.51 -3.12 7.29
C GLN A 90 11.11 -3.65 7.61
N ALA A 91 11.01 -4.76 8.34
CA ALA A 91 9.75 -5.35 8.76
C ALA A 91 8.98 -4.43 9.72
N LEU A 92 9.67 -3.81 10.68
CA LEU A 92 9.09 -2.84 11.61
C LEU A 92 8.50 -1.63 10.86
N THR A 93 9.29 -1.05 9.94
CA THR A 93 8.86 0.11 9.14
C THR A 93 7.82 -0.26 8.09
N GLY A 94 7.87 -1.49 7.56
CA GLY A 94 6.99 -1.99 6.50
C GLY A 94 7.40 -1.56 5.11
N LEU A 95 8.63 -1.06 4.98
CA LEU A 95 9.21 -0.57 3.74
C LEU A 95 9.95 -1.73 3.07
N GLY A 96 9.52 -2.08 1.87
CA GLY A 96 10.10 -3.18 1.10
C GLY A 96 9.38 -4.52 1.35
N GLY A 97 10.16 -5.59 1.31
CA GLY A 97 9.69 -6.97 1.44
C GLY A 97 8.96 -7.52 0.21
N VAL A 98 8.58 -8.79 0.31
CA VAL A 98 7.84 -9.58 -0.67
C VAL A 98 6.61 -10.15 0.01
N ASP A 99 5.42 -9.85 -0.53
CA ASP A 99 4.16 -10.35 0.01
C ASP A 99 4.09 -11.87 -0.22
N MET A 100 3.80 -12.63 0.84
CA MET A 100 3.62 -14.09 0.81
C MET A 100 2.24 -14.46 0.27
N GLU A 101 2.12 -15.66 -0.26
CA GLU A 101 0.89 -16.14 -0.90
C GLU A 101 -0.04 -16.77 0.13
N PRO A 102 -1.30 -16.31 0.25
CA PRO A 102 -2.26 -16.95 1.13
C PRO A 102 -2.62 -18.35 0.62
N GLU A 103 -2.99 -19.23 1.53
CA GLU A 103 -3.52 -20.54 1.19
C GLU A 103 -4.72 -20.44 0.23
N ALA A 104 -4.70 -21.29 -0.80
CA ALA A 104 -5.73 -21.32 -1.82
C ALA A 104 -7.11 -21.63 -1.21
N GLY A 105 -8.14 -20.88 -1.62
CA GLY A 105 -9.50 -21.04 -1.10
C GLY A 105 -9.73 -20.41 0.28
N SER A 106 -8.70 -19.86 0.94
CA SER A 106 -8.90 -19.15 2.21
C SER A 106 -9.68 -17.84 2.02
N PRO A 107 -10.33 -17.30 3.07
CA PRO A 107 -11.00 -15.99 3.00
C PRO A 107 -10.07 -14.86 2.54
N VAL A 108 -8.77 -14.96 2.83
CA VAL A 108 -7.77 -13.99 2.39
C VAL A 108 -7.51 -14.14 0.88
N ALA A 109 -7.33 -15.36 0.38
CA ALA A 109 -7.15 -15.60 -1.06
C ALA A 109 -8.34 -15.12 -1.89
N VAL A 110 -9.57 -15.46 -1.49
CA VAL A 110 -10.81 -15.00 -2.16
C VAL A 110 -10.90 -13.48 -2.16
N ARG A 111 -10.45 -12.83 -1.08
CA ARG A 111 -10.42 -11.37 -0.99
C ARG A 111 -9.39 -10.78 -1.94
N GLU A 112 -8.19 -11.35 -2.03
CA GLU A 112 -7.15 -10.89 -2.96
C GLU A 112 -7.59 -11.02 -4.42
N GLU A 113 -8.19 -12.15 -4.80
CA GLU A 113 -8.77 -12.34 -6.12
C GLU A 113 -9.86 -11.31 -6.44
N ARG A 114 -10.74 -11.03 -5.48
CA ARG A 114 -11.79 -9.99 -5.64
C ARG A 114 -11.18 -8.61 -5.87
N MET A 115 -10.07 -8.30 -5.20
CA MET A 115 -9.35 -7.04 -5.43
C MET A 115 -8.68 -7.02 -6.81
N ALA A 116 -8.09 -8.14 -7.24
CA ALA A 116 -7.42 -8.27 -8.54
C ALA A 116 -8.41 -8.06 -9.70
N ARG A 117 -9.66 -8.50 -9.56
CA ARG A 117 -10.71 -8.31 -10.58
C ARG A 117 -11.14 -6.85 -10.77
N ARG A 118 -11.01 -5.99 -9.75
CA ARG A 118 -11.52 -4.59 -9.78
C ARG A 118 -10.56 -3.62 -9.08
N PRO A 119 -9.32 -3.44 -9.59
CA PRO A 119 -8.30 -2.65 -8.90
C PRO A 119 -8.68 -1.17 -8.76
N GLY A 120 -9.28 -0.57 -9.80
CA GLY A 120 -9.67 0.84 -9.82
C GLY A 120 -10.72 1.20 -8.76
N LEU A 121 -11.71 0.33 -8.54
CA LEU A 121 -12.79 0.57 -7.56
C LEU A 121 -12.30 0.52 -6.11
N TYR A 122 -11.33 -0.35 -5.81
CA TYR A 122 -10.72 -0.40 -4.48
C TYR A 122 -9.82 0.79 -4.21
N ALA A 123 -9.01 1.20 -5.18
CA ALA A 123 -8.20 2.41 -5.09
C ALA A 123 -9.09 3.66 -4.90
N ALA A 124 -10.16 3.79 -5.67
CA ALA A 124 -11.12 4.88 -5.56
C ALA A 124 -11.81 4.93 -4.18
N ARG A 125 -12.22 3.79 -3.62
CA ARG A 125 -12.81 3.73 -2.26
C ARG A 125 -11.82 4.15 -1.16
N HIS A 126 -10.55 3.77 -1.27
CA HIS A 126 -9.53 4.19 -0.31
C HIS A 126 -9.26 5.69 -0.38
N VAL A 127 -9.20 6.26 -1.59
CA VAL A 127 -9.08 7.72 -1.79
C VAL A 127 -10.32 8.43 -1.27
N ALA A 128 -11.52 7.97 -1.61
CA ALA A 128 -12.78 8.54 -1.14
C ALA A 128 -12.87 8.55 0.41
N GLY A 129 -12.45 7.46 1.07
CA GLY A 129 -12.38 7.40 2.53
C GLY A 129 -11.38 8.40 3.13
N GLY A 130 -10.24 8.62 2.49
CA GLY A 130 -9.27 9.65 2.90
C GLY A 130 -9.81 11.07 2.73
N VAL A 131 -10.42 11.36 1.58
CA VAL A 131 -11.07 12.66 1.30
C VAL A 131 -12.18 12.95 2.31
N MET A 132 -13.01 11.95 2.64
CA MET A 132 -14.11 12.11 3.57
C MET A 132 -13.64 12.42 5.01
N LYS A 133 -12.45 11.97 5.42
CA LYS A 133 -11.84 12.39 6.71
C LYS A 133 -11.45 13.86 6.76
N VAL A 134 -11.10 14.45 5.63
CA VAL A 134 -10.70 15.87 5.55
C VAL A 134 -11.92 16.77 5.32
N VAL A 135 -12.77 16.39 4.38
CA VAL A 135 -13.94 17.18 3.96
C VAL A 135 -15.10 17.04 4.94
N GLY A 136 -15.26 15.87 5.57
CA GLY A 136 -16.36 15.57 6.50
C GLY A 136 -16.49 16.58 7.66
N PRO A 137 -15.42 16.84 8.43
CA PRO A 137 -15.46 17.84 9.50
C PRO A 137 -15.80 19.25 9.02
N VAL A 138 -15.38 19.63 7.80
CA VAL A 138 -15.69 20.94 7.20
C VAL A 138 -17.17 21.03 6.86
N ILE A 139 -17.74 19.98 6.26
CA ILE A 139 -19.19 19.91 5.97
C ILE A 139 -20.00 19.94 7.27
N VAL A 140 -19.59 19.20 8.30
CA VAL A 140 -20.28 19.18 9.60
C VAL A 140 -20.22 20.55 10.29
N ALA A 141 -19.04 21.18 10.34
CA ALA A 141 -18.89 22.52 10.91
C ALA A 141 -19.73 23.55 10.13
N TRP A 142 -19.77 23.45 8.80
CA TRP A 142 -20.62 24.28 7.96
C TRP A 142 -22.11 24.08 8.24
N LEU A 143 -22.58 22.83 8.36
CA LEU A 143 -23.97 22.53 8.69
C LEU A 143 -24.37 23.09 10.07
N ILE A 144 -23.47 22.98 11.06
CA ILE A 144 -23.67 23.56 12.40
C ILE A 144 -23.76 25.08 12.30
N ALA A 145 -22.81 25.74 11.65
CA ALA A 145 -22.81 27.20 11.47
C ALA A 145 -24.06 27.69 10.71
N ARG A 146 -24.51 26.94 9.70
CA ARG A 146 -25.73 27.20 8.94
C ARG A 146 -26.98 27.09 9.80
N SER A 147 -27.07 26.04 10.64
CA SER A 147 -28.21 25.83 11.55
C SER A 147 -28.27 26.85 12.69
N ALA A 148 -27.12 27.35 13.14
CA ALA A 148 -27.01 28.38 14.17
C ALA A 148 -27.24 29.81 13.63
N GLY A 149 -27.58 29.96 12.35
CA GLY A 149 -27.81 31.27 11.73
C GLY A 149 -26.54 32.13 11.57
N LEU A 150 -25.35 31.55 11.76
CA LEU A 150 -24.06 32.24 11.69
C LEU A 150 -23.57 32.48 10.25
N LEU A 151 -24.27 31.91 9.26
CA LEU A 151 -23.98 32.09 7.84
C LEU A 151 -25.13 32.86 7.18
N PRO A 152 -25.01 34.18 6.92
CA PRO A 152 -25.96 34.91 6.09
C PRO A 152 -25.90 34.33 4.67
N GLY A 153 -27.06 34.23 4.02
CA GLY A 153 -27.28 33.48 2.77
C GLY A 153 -26.18 33.68 1.72
N LEU A 154 -25.30 32.69 1.57
CA LEU A 154 -24.40 32.56 0.45
C LEU A 154 -25.12 31.81 -0.66
N ASP A 155 -25.48 32.53 -1.71
CA ASP A 155 -25.99 31.98 -2.96
C ASP A 155 -24.81 31.36 -3.73
N LEU A 156 -24.81 30.03 -3.88
CA LEU A 156 -23.72 29.31 -4.52
C LEU A 156 -23.86 29.40 -6.04
N ASN A 157 -23.30 30.47 -6.62
CA ASN A 157 -22.94 30.47 -8.04
C ASN A 157 -21.74 29.53 -8.27
N LEU A 158 -22.02 28.23 -8.41
CA LEU A 158 -21.03 27.27 -8.90
C LEU A 158 -20.59 27.69 -10.31
N PRO A 159 -19.29 27.87 -10.58
CA PRO A 159 -18.82 28.21 -11.92
C PRO A 159 -19.18 27.07 -12.87
N ARG A 160 -19.97 27.35 -13.91
CA ARG A 160 -20.15 26.43 -15.03
C ARG A 160 -18.80 26.28 -15.72
N ILE A 161 -18.23 25.09 -15.66
CA ILE A 161 -16.99 24.76 -16.38
C ILE A 161 -17.37 24.43 -17.82
N PRO A 162 -16.99 25.23 -18.83
CA PRO A 162 -17.09 24.81 -20.21
C PRO A 162 -16.01 23.76 -20.49
N LEU A 163 -16.41 22.57 -20.95
CA LEU A 163 -15.50 21.60 -21.54
C LEU A 163 -15.17 22.05 -22.98
N PRO A 164 -13.90 21.94 -23.43
CA PRO A 164 -13.54 22.35 -24.77
C PRO A 164 -13.98 21.27 -25.79
N ASP A 165 -14.65 21.71 -26.85
CA ASP A 165 -14.75 20.92 -28.08
C ASP A 165 -13.41 21.06 -28.83
N ILE A 166 -12.82 19.91 -29.15
CA ILE A 166 -11.53 19.78 -29.81
C ILE A 166 -11.78 19.33 -31.24
N ASP A 167 -11.55 20.23 -32.19
CA ASP A 167 -11.25 19.89 -33.58
C ASP A 167 -9.87 20.47 -33.92
N LEU A 168 -8.89 19.60 -34.21
CA LEU A 168 -7.57 19.99 -34.71
C LEU A 168 -7.48 19.72 -36.21
N PRO A 169 -7.15 20.74 -37.03
CA PRO A 169 -6.53 20.52 -38.32
C PRO A 169 -5.14 21.18 -38.46
N ASP A 170 -4.34 20.59 -39.36
CA ASP A 170 -2.89 20.68 -39.51
C ASP A 170 -2.29 22.07 -39.82
N PHE A 171 -1.07 22.24 -39.32
CA PHE A 171 -0.31 23.49 -39.27
C PHE A 171 0.92 23.44 -40.21
N PRO A 172 1.09 24.39 -41.15
CA PRO A 172 2.39 24.65 -41.78
C PRO A 172 3.06 25.86 -41.09
N TRP A 173 4.21 25.64 -40.43
CA TRP A 173 4.95 26.66 -39.70
C TRP A 173 5.78 27.55 -40.65
N PRO A 174 5.73 28.89 -40.54
CA PRO A 174 6.74 29.76 -41.12
C PRO A 174 7.89 30.02 -40.13
N ASP A 175 9.12 30.11 -40.65
CA ASP A 175 10.31 30.46 -39.86
C ASP A 175 10.22 31.89 -39.31
N ILE A 176 10.27 32.02 -37.97
CA ILE A 176 10.20 33.29 -37.25
C ILE A 176 11.57 33.61 -36.65
N ASN A 177 12.14 34.75 -37.03
CA ASN A 177 13.26 35.38 -36.31
C ASN A 177 12.75 35.93 -34.96
N LEU A 178 13.24 35.40 -33.84
CA LEU A 178 12.82 35.79 -32.49
C LEU A 178 13.50 37.11 -32.04
N PRO A 179 12.75 38.17 -31.70
CA PRO A 179 13.29 39.31 -30.99
C PRO A 179 13.50 38.97 -29.50
N SER A 180 14.46 39.62 -28.84
CA SER A 180 14.72 39.47 -27.41
C SER A 180 13.51 39.90 -26.57
N ILE A 181 12.84 38.92 -25.95
CA ILE A 181 11.67 39.13 -25.09
C ILE A 181 12.14 39.57 -23.69
N PRO A 182 11.69 40.72 -23.15
CA PRO A 182 11.85 41.03 -21.74
C PRO A 182 10.96 40.08 -20.93
N TRP A 183 11.56 39.28 -20.05
CA TRP A 183 10.83 38.35 -19.20
C TRP A 183 9.95 39.11 -18.21
N PRO A 184 8.65 38.78 -18.08
CA PRO A 184 7.78 39.43 -17.12
C PRO A 184 8.09 38.95 -15.70
N ASP A 185 7.96 39.85 -14.72
CA ASP A 185 8.07 39.54 -13.30
C ASP A 185 7.09 38.41 -12.93
N TRP A 186 7.64 37.25 -12.61
CA TRP A 186 6.85 36.06 -12.34
C TRP A 186 6.25 36.14 -10.93
N ASN A 187 4.98 36.57 -10.84
CA ASN A 187 4.16 36.37 -9.65
C ASN A 187 3.58 34.95 -9.63
N ALA A 188 3.72 34.26 -8.51
CA ALA A 188 3.14 32.93 -8.33
C ALA A 188 1.63 32.98 -8.61
N PRO A 189 1.08 32.05 -9.41
CA PRO A 189 -0.35 32.00 -9.68
C PRO A 189 -1.17 31.98 -8.39
N GLY A 190 -2.31 32.65 -8.35
CA GLY A 190 -3.13 32.76 -7.14
C GLY A 190 -3.55 31.42 -6.54
N TRP A 191 -3.70 30.38 -7.38
CA TRP A 191 -3.97 29.01 -6.92
C TRP A 191 -2.79 28.42 -6.12
N LEU A 192 -1.55 28.77 -6.47
CA LEU A 192 -0.34 28.32 -5.76
C LEU A 192 -0.23 29.00 -4.39
N VAL A 193 -0.46 30.32 -4.34
CA VAL A 193 -0.49 31.10 -3.09
C VAL A 193 -1.59 30.59 -2.16
N TRP A 194 -2.76 30.26 -2.71
CA TRP A 194 -3.87 29.67 -1.97
C TRP A 194 -3.52 28.28 -1.39
N ILE A 195 -2.87 27.40 -2.18
CA ILE A 195 -2.42 26.08 -1.72
C ILE A 195 -1.42 26.23 -0.57
N VAL A 196 -0.46 27.14 -0.67
CA VAL A 196 0.54 27.40 0.38
C VAL A 196 -0.16 27.88 1.66
N GLY A 197 -1.13 28.80 1.54
CA GLY A 197 -1.94 29.27 2.67
C GLY A 197 -2.83 28.19 3.31
N HIS A 198 -3.16 27.11 2.59
CA HIS A 198 -4.02 26.01 3.04
C HIS A 198 -3.27 24.68 3.17
N ALA A 199 -1.93 24.72 3.30
CA ALA A 199 -1.08 23.54 3.34
C ALA A 199 -1.54 22.49 4.37
N LYS A 200 -2.05 22.93 5.54
CA LYS A 200 -2.60 22.03 6.59
C LYS A 200 -3.71 21.08 6.10
N TYR A 201 -4.44 21.44 5.05
CA TYR A 201 -5.53 20.64 4.47
C TYR A 201 -5.10 19.90 3.20
N VAL A 202 -4.22 20.50 2.41
CA VAL A 202 -3.74 19.93 1.14
C VAL A 202 -2.75 18.80 1.41
N VAL A 203 -1.87 18.95 2.40
CA VAL A 203 -0.82 17.97 2.72
C VAL A 203 -1.38 16.57 3.03
N PRO A 204 -2.40 16.38 3.89
CA PRO A 204 -2.97 15.06 4.14
C PRO A 204 -3.56 14.40 2.88
N ILE A 205 -4.17 15.19 1.98
CA ILE A 205 -4.74 14.69 0.73
C ILE A 205 -3.62 14.22 -0.21
N LEU A 206 -2.56 15.03 -0.35
CA LEU A 206 -1.40 14.66 -1.17
C LEU A 206 -0.68 13.42 -0.61
N ILE A 207 -0.55 13.30 0.71
CA ILE A 207 -0.03 12.10 1.37
C ILE A 207 -0.91 10.89 1.04
N GLY A 208 -2.24 11.02 1.12
CA GLY A 208 -3.17 9.95 0.76
C GLY A 208 -3.04 9.50 -0.70
N ILE A 209 -2.93 10.45 -1.64
CA ILE A 209 -2.72 10.18 -3.06
C ILE A 209 -1.36 9.52 -3.28
N ALA A 210 -0.30 10.02 -2.66
CA ALA A 210 1.04 9.47 -2.76
C ALA A 210 1.11 8.03 -2.21
N VAL A 211 0.48 7.76 -1.07
CA VAL A 211 0.35 6.42 -0.48
C VAL A 211 -0.45 5.50 -1.41
N ALA A 212 -1.55 5.97 -1.99
CA ALA A 212 -2.33 5.18 -2.95
C ALA A 212 -1.54 4.84 -4.21
N ARG A 213 -0.80 5.81 -4.78
CA ARG A 213 0.11 5.59 -5.92
C ARG A 213 1.25 4.64 -5.56
N SER A 214 1.80 4.79 -4.37
CA SER A 214 2.85 3.92 -3.83
C SER A 214 2.34 2.48 -3.69
N GLU A 215 1.12 2.26 -3.19
CA GLU A 215 0.53 0.93 -3.07
C GLU A 215 0.28 0.28 -4.44
N ILE A 216 -0.13 1.05 -5.46
CA ILE A 216 -0.27 0.55 -6.83
C ILE A 216 1.09 0.15 -7.41
N ARG A 217 2.12 1.00 -7.26
CA ARG A 217 3.48 0.70 -7.69
C ARG A 217 4.07 -0.49 -6.93
N ARG A 218 3.78 -0.60 -5.63
CA ARG A 218 4.21 -1.70 -4.76
C ARG A 218 3.74 -3.03 -5.33
N ARG A 219 2.48 -3.16 -5.77
CA ARG A 219 2.00 -4.44 -6.33
C ARG A 219 2.75 -4.84 -7.60
N GLN A 220 3.08 -3.88 -8.46
CA GLN A 220 3.88 -4.15 -9.65
C GLN A 220 5.30 -4.58 -9.29
N THR A 221 5.93 -3.90 -8.32
CA THR A 221 7.30 -4.23 -7.90
C THR A 221 7.37 -5.50 -7.06
N THR A 222 6.35 -5.84 -6.29
CA THR A 222 6.28 -7.09 -5.53
C THR A 222 6.17 -8.29 -6.45
N ALA A 223 5.34 -8.23 -7.50
CA ALA A 223 5.27 -9.29 -8.50
C ALA A 223 6.62 -9.49 -9.21
N GLN A 224 7.27 -8.39 -9.62
CA GLN A 224 8.61 -8.44 -10.23
C GLN A 224 9.69 -8.96 -9.27
N ARG A 225 9.64 -8.60 -7.98
CA ARG A 225 10.59 -9.10 -6.96
C ARG A 225 10.40 -10.59 -6.72
N ARG A 226 9.17 -11.07 -6.71
CA ARG A 226 8.88 -12.50 -6.59
C ARG A 226 9.41 -13.27 -7.80
N GLU A 227 9.21 -12.74 -9.00
CA GLU A 227 9.77 -13.33 -10.22
C GLU A 227 11.30 -13.36 -10.19
N LYS A 228 11.94 -12.29 -9.70
CA LYS A 228 13.40 -12.25 -9.50
C LYS A 228 13.91 -13.25 -8.46
N LEU A 229 13.14 -13.49 -7.40
CA LEU A 229 13.47 -14.55 -6.44
C LEU A 229 13.38 -15.91 -7.13
N ARG A 230 12.27 -16.18 -7.81
CA ARG A 230 12.08 -17.42 -8.56
C ARG A 230 13.17 -17.66 -9.61
N SER A 231 13.61 -16.61 -10.32
CA SER A 231 14.69 -16.74 -11.30
C SER A 231 16.05 -17.02 -10.63
N ARG A 232 16.35 -16.38 -9.49
CA ARG A 232 17.54 -16.69 -8.69
C ARG A 232 17.56 -18.16 -8.27
N ASP A 233 16.40 -18.70 -7.90
CA ASP A 233 16.26 -20.09 -7.46
C ASP A 233 16.57 -21.07 -8.61
N LEU A 234 16.01 -20.82 -9.80
CA LEU A 234 16.27 -21.62 -11.00
C LEU A 234 17.75 -21.59 -11.43
N ASP A 235 18.38 -20.42 -11.37
CA ASP A 235 19.81 -20.25 -11.70
C ASP A 235 20.74 -20.97 -10.70
N GLN A 236 20.32 -21.09 -9.44
CA GLN A 236 21.07 -21.81 -8.42
C GLN A 236 20.95 -23.32 -8.62
N GLU A 237 19.74 -23.81 -8.91
CA GLU A 237 19.49 -25.23 -9.20
C GLU A 237 20.21 -25.71 -10.47
N SER A 238 20.34 -24.87 -11.49
CA SER A 238 21.15 -25.21 -12.68
C SER A 238 22.63 -25.31 -12.37
N LYS A 239 23.18 -24.38 -11.57
CA LYS A 239 24.61 -24.42 -11.18
C LYS A 239 24.96 -25.65 -10.35
N GLU A 240 24.05 -26.06 -9.46
CA GLU A 240 24.26 -27.24 -8.62
C GLU A 240 24.20 -28.55 -9.44
N ARG A 241 23.33 -28.63 -10.46
CA ARG A 241 23.30 -29.75 -11.41
C ARG A 241 24.55 -29.89 -12.29
N ASP A 242 25.21 -28.77 -12.60
CA ASP A 242 26.39 -28.74 -13.47
C ASP A 242 27.73 -28.86 -12.71
N THR A 243 27.69 -29.04 -11.38
CA THR A 243 28.90 -29.27 -10.57
C THR A 243 29.17 -30.77 -10.46
N PRO A 244 30.28 -31.29 -11.02
CA PRO A 244 30.58 -32.73 -11.11
C PRO A 244 30.94 -33.40 -9.78
#